data_AF-A0A832Z8J2-F1
#
_entry.id   AF-A0A832Z8J2-F1
#
_cell.length_a   1.000
_cell.length_b   1.000
_cell.length_c   1.000
_cell.angle_alpha   90.00
_cell.angle_beta   90.00
_cell.angle_gamma   90.00
#
_symmetry.space_group_name_H-M   'P 1'
#
loop_
_entity.id
_entity.type
_entity.pdbx_description
1 polymer ?
#
loop_
_entity_poly.entity_id
_entity_poly.type
_entity_poly.pdbx_seq_one_letter_code
_entity_poly.pdbx_strand_id
1 'polypeptide(L)' 'SAQFAIKTLITSGLKVGVIEDVTPIPHDGGRRKGGKRGRRL' A
#
# COMPACT_ATOMS: atom_id res chain seq x y z
N SER A 1 5.13 2.93 -2.20
CA SER A 1 6.42 2.31 -2.59
C SER A 1 6.23 0.90 -3.15
N ALA A 2 5.42 0.75 -4.21
CA ALA A 2 5.18 -0.54 -4.88
C ALA A 2 5.63 -0.56 -6.35
N GLN A 3 6.02 0.59 -6.90
CA GLN A 3 6.37 0.77 -8.30
C GLN A 3 7.56 -0.08 -8.76
N PHE A 4 8.54 -0.29 -7.87
CA PHE A 4 9.75 -1.04 -8.22
C PHE A 4 9.43 -2.51 -8.56
N ALA A 5 8.57 -3.16 -7.78
CA ALA A 5 8.15 -4.55 -8.04
C ALA A 5 7.38 -4.68 -9.36
N ILE A 6 6.50 -3.72 -9.67
CA ILE A 6 5.76 -3.71 -10.94
C ILE A 6 6.73 -3.54 -12.12
N LYS A 7 7.68 -2.61 -11.99
CA LYS A 7 8.71 -2.36 -13.01
C LYS A 7 9.55 -3.62 -13.28
N THR A 8 9.97 -4.34 -12.24
CA THR A 8 10.75 -5.58 -12.41
C THR A 8 9.98 -6.64 -13.20
N LEU A 9 8.68 -6.79 -12.96
CA LEU A 9 7.83 -7.75 -13.67
C LEU A 9 7.68 -7.38 -15.15
N ILE A 10 7.44 -6.11 -15.44
CA ILE A 10 7.33 -5.61 -16.83
C ILE A 10 8.64 -5.85 -17.59
N THR A 11 9.78 -5.53 -16.98
CA THR A 11 11.09 -5.76 -17.62
C THR A 11 11.46 -7.23 -17.76
N SER A 12 10.87 -8.11 -16.95
CA SER A 12 11.04 -9.57 -17.09
C SER A 12 10.21 -10.18 -18.23
N GLY A 13 9.41 -9.37 -18.95
CA GLY A 13 8.61 -9.79 -20.09
C GLY A 13 7.16 -10.14 -19.76
N LEU A 14 6.72 -9.94 -18.51
CA LEU A 14 5.32 -10.13 -18.13
C LEU A 14 4.47 -8.94 -18.57
N LYS A 15 3.35 -9.21 -19.26
CA LYS A 15 2.36 -8.19 -19.62
C LYS A 15 1.42 -7.95 -18.45
N VAL A 16 1.56 -6.81 -17.80
CA VAL A 16 0.64 -6.36 -16.74
C VAL A 16 -0.57 -5.67 -17.40
N GLY A 17 -1.77 -6.04 -16.97
CA GLY A 17 -3.03 -5.45 -17.43
C GLY A 17 -3.35 -4.16 -16.69
N VAL A 18 -4.43 -4.19 -15.90
CA VAL A 18 -4.88 -3.03 -15.10
C VAL A 18 -4.15 -2.99 -13.75
N ILE A 19 -3.78 -1.80 -13.30
CA ILE A 19 -3.23 -1.54 -11.97
C ILE A 19 -4.26 -0.72 -11.21
N GLU A 20 -4.71 -1.22 -10.06
CA GLU A 20 -5.72 -0.57 -9.22
C GLU A 20 -5.19 -0.37 -7.80
N ASP A 21 -5.61 0.72 -7.16
CA ASP A 21 -5.40 0.92 -5.73
C ASP A 21 -6.59 0.33 -4.97
N VAL A 22 -6.36 -0.86 -4.39
CA VAL A 22 -7.35 -1.60 -3.60
C VAL A 22 -7.14 -1.42 -2.10
N THR A 23 -6.46 -0.35 -1.69
CA THR A 23 -6.25 -0.06 -0.27
C THR A 23 -7.62 0.12 0.40
N PRO A 24 -8.01 -0.73 1.36
CA PRO A 24 -9.33 -0.66 1.96
C PRO A 24 -9.47 0.64 2.77
N ILE A 25 -10.50 1.43 2.46
CA ILE A 25 -10.92 2.57 3.27
C ILE A 25 -11.99 2.04 4.25
N PRO A 26 -11.75 2.09 5.57
CA PRO A 26 -12.72 1.61 6.53
C PRO A 26 -13.95 2.54 6.56
N HIS A 27 -15.14 1.97 6.65
CA HIS A 27 -16.38 2.74 6.85
C HIS A 27 -16.35 3.48 8.21
N ASP A 28 -15.84 2.81 9.26
CA ASP A 28 -15.57 3.37 10.58
C ASP A 28 -14.21 2.90 11.09
N GLY A 29 -13.51 3.76 11.83
CA GLY A 29 -12.15 3.51 12.30
C GLY A 29 -12.07 2.96 13.72
N GLY A 30 -11.21 1.95 13.94
CA GLY A 30 -10.72 1.59 15.26
C GLY A 30 -9.60 2.51 15.77
N ARG A 31 -9.21 2.36 17.04
CA ARG A 31 -8.10 3.13 17.63
C ARG A 31 -6.76 2.73 16.98
N ARG A 32 -6.07 3.68 16.37
CA ARG A 32 -4.72 3.48 15.79
C ARG A 32 -3.67 3.16 16.86
N LYS A 33 -2.63 2.41 16.48
CA LYS A 33 -1.47 2.14 17.33
C LYS A 33 -0.76 3.45 17.72
N GLY A 34 -0.26 3.55 18.97
CA GLY A 34 0.50 4.70 19.47
C GLY A 34 -0.19 5.50 20.58
N GLY A 35 -1.47 5.24 20.87
CA GLY A 35 -2.18 5.89 21.97
C GLY A 35 -2.23 7.41 21.89
N LYS A 36 -2.53 8.10 23.00
CA LYS A 36 -2.75 9.56 23.02
C LYS A 36 -1.52 10.37 22.63
N ARG A 37 -0.32 9.85 22.92
CA ARG A 37 0.95 10.56 22.75
C ARG A 37 1.70 10.17 21.48
N GLY A 38 1.18 9.20 20.73
CA GLY A 38 1.77 8.72 19.49
C GLY A 38 3.15 8.06 19.67
N ARG A 39 3.81 7.83 18.53
CA ARG A 39 5.21 7.40 18.49
C ARG A 39 6.09 8.59 18.88
N ARG A 40 6.92 8.41 19.90
CA ARG A 40 7.92 9.39 20.33
C ARG A 40 9.29 8.90 19.88
N LEU A 41 9.83 9.58 18.89
CA LEU A 41 11.23 9.51 18.47
C LEU A 41 11.81 10.91 18.58
#